data_AF-A0A946EZP9-F1
#
_entry.id   AF-A0A946EZP9-F1
#
_cell.length_a   1.000
_cell.length_b   1.000
_cell.length_c   1.000
_cell.angle_alpha   90.00
_cell.angle_beta   90.00
_cell.angle_gamma   90.00
#
_symmetry.space_group_name_H-M   'P 1'
#
loop_
_entity.id
_entity.type
_entity.pdbx_description
1 polymer ?
#
loop_
_entity_poly.entity_id
_entity_poly.type
_entity_poly.pdbx_seq_one_letter_code
_entity_poly.pdbx_strand_id
1 'polypeptide(L)'
;MKSHISATAGAILMLHFSIINFGQVITPQESKQSQFLWAFENCAAIGPTTIACDSVFQQIARTPGHVGLALCYRSLPILREIPKAGLDSLQESANILSSHNYLRAGMNTFVVSSELVPSDWMNNDWWLVIDGEEIELTLDSPITRFVSIESEATAVGIKSTGTGDTVSCNILLPIFPSEACVEPDLPPWQGENELDPWWIGCFLNGQPIEGQVFLKIGSDNEFNRPLIFLQGFDPGLSNHFPSFGFGDFNWDVIWECGPFEDYGIPGLTEFMNDLLEDGFDLVFLDLENGVQSVENQSALTQEVIRLCRDHKVGDESMVVVGPSLGGIVGRHALRMMELNEEPHCTRLFASIDSPFKGAWLPTALQEAIGFFSDFSVEAYNLGLALQSPAAGQMLIHSPFHSASVRQSLENLQDDWGLPSTPMCIA
;
A
#
# COMPACT_ATOMS: atom_id res chain seq x y z
N MET A 1 57.25 39.81 4.18
CA MET A 1 56.35 40.98 4.05
C MET A 1 55.23 40.81 5.06
N LYS A 2 55.11 41.77 5.97
CA LYS A 2 53.93 41.96 6.81
C LYS A 2 52.83 42.63 5.96
N SER A 3 51.58 42.25 6.17
CA SER A 3 50.50 43.23 6.37
C SER A 3 49.25 42.55 6.92
N HIS A 4 48.98 42.81 8.21
CA HIS A 4 47.64 42.82 8.79
C HIS A 4 46.80 43.92 8.16
N ILE A 5 45.49 43.70 8.03
CA ILE A 5 44.46 44.70 8.37
C ILE A 5 43.32 43.97 9.10
N SER A 6 42.82 44.63 10.15
CA SER A 6 41.80 44.23 11.12
C SER A 6 40.65 45.25 11.06
N ALA A 7 39.53 44.90 11.69
CA ALA A 7 38.48 45.76 12.26
C ALA A 7 37.26 46.03 11.33
N THR A 8 35.98 46.10 11.76
CA THR A 8 35.28 45.99 13.07
C THR A 8 33.77 46.22 12.84
N ALA A 9 32.91 45.66 13.70
CA ALA A 9 31.60 46.15 14.22
C ALA A 9 30.46 46.47 13.22
N GLY A 10 29.15 46.32 13.48
CA GLY A 10 28.22 45.94 14.56
C GLY A 10 26.85 45.72 13.86
N ALA A 11 25.71 45.32 14.40
CA ALA A 11 25.08 45.51 15.71
C ALA A 11 23.92 44.50 15.87
N ILE A 12 23.47 44.34 17.11
CA ILE A 12 22.33 43.54 17.57
C ILE A 12 21.00 44.25 17.24
N LEU A 13 19.96 43.51 16.83
CA LEU A 13 18.57 43.87 17.12
C LEU A 13 17.70 42.61 17.31
N MET A 14 17.24 42.38 18.54
CA MET A 14 16.10 41.51 18.85
C MET A 14 14.80 42.26 18.53
N LEU A 15 13.80 41.57 17.98
CA LEU A 15 12.38 41.83 18.23
C LEU A 15 11.63 40.50 18.42
N HIS A 16 10.72 40.52 19.39
CA HIS A 16 9.93 39.42 19.95
C HIS A 16 8.45 39.58 19.57
N PHE A 17 7.68 38.46 19.63
CA PHE A 17 6.19 38.33 19.71
C PHE A 17 5.38 38.55 18.41
N SER A 18 4.36 37.79 18.00
CA SER A 18 3.46 36.78 18.62
C SER A 18 2.68 35.94 17.57
N ILE A 19 2.63 34.61 17.75
CA ILE A 19 1.45 33.72 17.94
C ILE A 19 0.19 33.81 17.01
N ILE A 20 -0.21 32.63 16.47
CA ILE A 20 -1.57 32.11 16.05
C ILE A 20 -2.11 32.60 14.66
N ASN A 21 -2.66 31.80 13.72
CA ASN A 21 -3.18 30.42 13.67
C ASN A 21 -3.33 29.91 12.21
N PHE A 22 -3.30 28.58 12.07
CA PHE A 22 -3.89 27.65 11.08
C PHE A 22 -4.08 28.03 9.59
N GLY A 23 -3.55 27.16 8.73
CA GLY A 23 -4.01 26.89 7.37
C GLY A 23 -3.34 25.62 6.84
N GLN A 24 -4.10 24.52 6.84
CA GLN A 24 -3.82 23.14 6.36
C GLN A 24 -2.36 22.75 6.03
N VAL A 25 -1.79 21.92 6.91
CA VAL A 25 -0.64 21.07 6.60
C VAL A 25 -1.14 19.94 5.71
N ILE A 26 -0.65 19.87 4.48
CA ILE A 26 -0.76 18.67 3.65
C ILE A 26 0.09 17.60 4.35
N THR A 27 -0.53 16.50 4.77
CA THR A 27 0.12 15.41 5.49
C THR A 27 1.11 14.65 4.58
N PRO A 28 2.27 14.17 5.10
CA PRO A 28 3.26 13.36 4.36
C PRO A 28 2.79 11.98 3.85
N GLN A 29 1.50 11.77 3.60
CA GLN A 29 0.89 10.46 3.40
C GLN A 29 1.20 9.77 2.05
N GLU A 30 1.90 10.40 1.09
CA GLU A 30 1.96 9.86 -0.29
C GLU A 30 3.38 9.63 -0.86
N SER A 31 4.42 9.47 -0.05
CA SER A 31 5.76 9.20 -0.57
C SER A 31 6.51 8.13 0.25
N LYS A 32 6.29 6.87 -0.10
CA LYS A 32 6.96 5.69 0.48
C LYS A 32 8.18 5.24 -0.33
N GLN A 33 9.15 6.10 -0.61
CA GLN A 33 10.24 5.69 -1.50
C GLN A 33 11.64 6.01 -0.97
N SER A 34 12.31 4.96 -0.49
CA SER A 34 13.76 4.83 -0.58
C SER A 34 14.14 4.65 -2.06
N GLN A 35 14.62 5.70 -2.73
CA GLN A 35 14.99 5.67 -4.15
C GLN A 35 16.37 6.23 -4.45
N PHE A 36 17.01 5.64 -5.46
CA PHE A 36 18.28 6.10 -6.01
C PHE A 36 18.07 7.34 -6.88
N LEU A 37 18.12 8.51 -6.24
CA LEU A 37 18.09 9.79 -6.92
C LEU A 37 19.44 10.05 -7.61
N TRP A 38 19.43 10.15 -8.93
CA TRP A 38 20.57 10.66 -9.70
C TRP A 38 20.25 12.09 -10.14
N ALA A 39 20.96 13.06 -9.58
CA ALA A 39 20.98 14.42 -10.07
C ALA A 39 22.16 14.59 -11.04
N PHE A 40 21.89 15.01 -12.27
CA PHE A 40 22.92 15.46 -13.20
C PHE A 40 22.84 16.99 -13.29
N GLU A 41 23.83 17.69 -12.76
CA GLU A 41 24.03 19.10 -13.08
C GLU A 41 24.82 19.21 -14.40
N ASN A 42 24.28 19.98 -15.36
CA ASN A 42 25.00 20.43 -16.54
C ASN A 42 25.53 19.35 -17.52
N CYS A 43 24.87 18.20 -17.66
CA CYS A 43 25.13 17.22 -18.71
C CYS A 43 23.84 16.56 -19.22
N ALA A 44 23.78 16.22 -20.52
CA ALA A 44 22.68 15.43 -21.08
C ALA A 44 22.72 14.01 -20.51
N ALA A 45 21.58 13.52 -20.00
CA ALA A 45 21.42 12.14 -19.56
C ALA A 45 21.41 11.22 -20.78
N ILE A 46 22.59 10.70 -21.16
CA ILE A 46 22.65 9.54 -22.06
C ILE A 46 22.61 8.31 -21.13
N GLY A 47 21.41 7.78 -20.90
CA GLY A 47 21.25 6.51 -20.20
C GLY A 47 22.09 5.42 -20.91
N PRO A 48 22.72 4.49 -20.18
CA PRO A 48 23.35 3.35 -20.83
C PRO A 48 22.31 2.61 -21.65
N THR A 49 22.66 2.19 -22.86
CA THR A 49 21.81 1.35 -23.70
C THR A 49 21.42 0.09 -22.92
N THR A 50 20.12 -0.23 -22.93
CA THR A 50 19.38 -1.31 -22.24
C THR A 50 20.21 -2.55 -21.89
N ILE A 51 20.99 -3.09 -22.84
CA ILE A 51 21.77 -4.34 -22.69
C ILE A 51 22.91 -4.25 -21.64
N ALA A 52 23.42 -3.07 -21.32
CA ALA A 52 24.59 -2.91 -20.44
C ALA A 52 24.26 -2.95 -18.94
N CYS A 53 23.04 -2.57 -18.55
CA CYS A 53 22.60 -2.62 -17.15
C CYS A 53 22.33 -4.07 -16.69
N ASP A 54 21.81 -4.92 -17.59
CA ASP A 54 21.45 -6.32 -17.32
C ASP A 54 22.60 -7.15 -16.74
N SER A 55 23.82 -6.94 -17.22
CA SER A 55 25.00 -7.73 -16.81
C SER A 55 25.45 -7.43 -15.37
N VAL A 56 25.25 -6.20 -14.90
CA VAL A 56 25.67 -5.78 -13.55
C VAL A 56 24.64 -6.17 -12.50
N PHE A 57 23.34 -6.00 -12.80
CA PHE A 57 22.26 -6.35 -11.88
C PHE A 57 22.06 -7.87 -11.73
N GLN A 58 22.16 -8.65 -12.81
CA GLN A 58 22.08 -10.12 -12.72
C GLN A 58 23.23 -10.72 -11.89
N GLN A 59 24.40 -10.09 -11.86
CA GLN A 59 25.56 -10.58 -11.11
C GLN A 59 25.49 -10.23 -9.62
N ILE A 60 24.91 -9.07 -9.28
CA ILE A 60 24.75 -8.61 -7.89
C ILE A 60 23.56 -9.28 -7.20
N ALA A 61 22.41 -9.38 -7.87
CA ALA A 61 21.18 -9.96 -7.29
C ALA A 61 21.27 -11.47 -7.01
N ARG A 62 22.13 -12.20 -7.74
CA ARG A 62 22.28 -13.67 -7.59
C ARG A 62 23.34 -14.11 -6.57
N THR A 63 23.97 -13.17 -5.85
CA THR A 63 24.99 -13.52 -4.84
C THR A 63 24.41 -13.37 -3.42
N PRO A 64 24.24 -14.47 -2.66
CA PRO A 64 23.69 -14.40 -1.31
C PRO A 64 24.58 -13.57 -0.38
N GLY A 65 24.00 -12.60 0.35
CA GLY A 65 24.68 -11.83 1.40
C GLY A 65 25.21 -10.44 1.00
N HIS A 66 24.86 -9.91 -0.17
CA HIS A 66 25.20 -8.54 -0.54
C HIS A 66 24.00 -7.59 -0.46
N VAL A 67 24.13 -6.51 0.32
CA VAL A 67 23.28 -5.32 0.24
C VAL A 67 23.87 -4.43 -0.86
N GLY A 68 23.11 -4.22 -1.94
CA GLY A 68 23.51 -3.34 -3.03
C GLY A 68 23.52 -1.89 -2.58
N LEU A 69 24.70 -1.37 -2.27
CA LEU A 69 24.94 0.04 -1.98
C LEU A 69 25.38 0.71 -3.28
N ALA A 70 24.52 1.51 -3.91
CA ALA A 70 24.91 2.29 -5.08
C ALA A 70 25.90 3.38 -4.64
N LEU A 71 27.19 3.12 -4.86
CA LEU A 71 28.25 4.08 -4.66
C LEU A 71 28.39 4.90 -5.95
N CYS A 72 27.85 6.12 -5.96
CA CYS A 72 28.36 7.15 -6.88
C CYS A 72 29.74 7.60 -6.38
N TYR A 73 30.67 7.77 -7.32
CA TYR A 73 32.02 8.30 -7.09
C TYR A 73 31.97 9.56 -6.19
N ARG A 74 32.41 9.41 -4.94
CA ARG A 74 32.58 10.51 -3.99
C ARG A 74 34.00 11.04 -4.12
N SER A 75 34.17 12.33 -4.44
CA SER A 75 35.47 12.99 -4.42
C SER A 75 35.89 13.48 -3.03
N LEU A 76 35.04 13.31 -2.00
CA LEU A 76 35.28 13.76 -0.62
C LEU A 76 34.99 12.66 0.42
N PRO A 77 35.71 12.63 1.56
CA PRO A 77 35.55 11.62 2.59
C PRO A 77 34.20 11.74 3.32
N ILE A 78 33.71 10.61 3.84
CA ILE A 78 32.57 10.58 4.77
C ILE A 78 32.92 11.39 6.02
N LEU A 79 32.24 12.52 6.22
CA LEU A 79 32.30 13.25 7.48
C LEU A 79 31.66 12.39 8.58
N ARG A 80 32.42 12.16 9.67
CA ARG A 80 32.04 11.32 10.82
C ARG A 80 31.03 11.96 11.78
N GLU A 81 30.51 13.14 11.46
CA GLU A 81 29.50 13.80 12.28
C GLU A 81 28.20 13.93 11.50
N ILE A 82 27.19 13.22 11.99
CA ILE A 82 25.82 13.18 11.48
C ILE A 82 25.17 14.55 11.81
N PRO A 83 24.65 15.31 10.83
CA PRO A 83 23.96 16.55 11.11
C PRO A 83 22.66 16.28 11.87
N LYS A 84 22.34 17.14 12.85
CA LYS A 84 21.03 17.15 13.49
C LYS A 84 19.95 17.46 12.45
N ALA A 85 18.94 16.60 12.39
CA ALA A 85 17.77 16.73 11.54
C ALA A 85 17.13 18.11 11.66
N GLY A 86 16.92 18.74 10.51
CA GLY A 86 16.23 19.99 10.29
C GLY A 86 16.05 20.14 8.78
N LEU A 87 14.86 20.55 8.35
CA LEU A 87 14.36 20.59 6.98
C LEU A 87 15.05 21.67 6.10
N ASP A 88 16.38 21.74 6.15
CA ASP A 88 17.24 22.71 5.44
C ASP A 88 18.31 22.02 4.57
N SER A 89 18.15 20.74 4.22
CA SER A 89 19.02 20.04 3.25
C SER A 89 18.14 19.17 2.36
N LEU A 90 17.95 19.47 1.08
CA LEU A 90 18.98 19.61 0.05
C LEU A 90 18.49 20.63 -1.01
N GLN A 91 19.31 21.63 -1.29
CA GLN A 91 19.11 22.55 -2.42
C GLN A 91 19.39 21.89 -3.79
N GLU A 92 19.68 20.57 -3.83
CA GLU A 92 20.20 19.83 -5.00
C GLU A 92 19.55 18.45 -5.25
N SER A 93 18.46 18.07 -4.55
CA SER A 93 17.76 16.81 -4.82
C SER A 93 16.36 17.05 -5.35
N ALA A 94 16.17 16.88 -6.66
CA ALA A 94 14.84 16.80 -7.24
C ALA A 94 14.23 15.44 -6.88
N ASN A 95 13.25 15.46 -5.98
CA ASN A 95 12.51 14.27 -5.54
C ASN A 95 11.41 13.96 -6.57
N ILE A 96 11.68 13.10 -7.56
CA ILE A 96 10.59 12.50 -8.34
C ILE A 96 9.89 11.51 -7.43
N LEU A 97 8.61 11.74 -7.18
CA LEU A 97 7.73 10.82 -6.48
C LEU A 97 6.89 10.09 -7.52
N SER A 98 7.04 8.77 -7.59
CA SER A 98 6.17 7.92 -8.39
C SER A 98 5.26 7.16 -7.46
N SER A 99 3.95 7.11 -7.76
CA SER A 99 3.06 6.20 -7.05
C SER A 99 3.58 4.76 -7.14
N HIS A 100 4.07 4.34 -8.30
CA HIS A 100 4.55 2.98 -8.49
C HIS A 100 6.08 2.89 -8.43
N ASN A 101 6.61 1.78 -7.90
CA ASN A 101 8.04 1.42 -8.02
C ASN A 101 8.34 0.60 -9.29
N TYR A 102 7.40 0.52 -10.22
CA TYR A 102 7.47 -0.18 -11.51
C TYR A 102 6.51 0.48 -12.51
N LEU A 103 6.59 0.08 -13.79
CA LEU A 103 5.58 0.38 -14.81
C LEU A 103 4.98 -0.91 -15.35
N ARG A 104 3.74 -0.84 -15.85
CA ARG A 104 3.18 -1.92 -16.66
C ARG A 104 3.60 -1.74 -18.11
N ALA A 105 3.85 -2.82 -18.82
CA ALA A 105 3.92 -2.77 -20.27
C ALA A 105 2.58 -2.25 -20.82
N GLY A 106 2.60 -1.48 -21.89
CA GLY A 106 1.42 -0.82 -22.43
C GLY A 106 1.32 0.66 -22.06
N MET A 107 0.09 1.18 -21.99
CA MET A 107 -0.16 2.60 -21.81
C MET A 107 -0.04 2.99 -20.34
N ASN A 108 0.86 3.92 -20.03
CA ASN A 108 1.05 4.52 -18.72
C ASN A 108 0.76 6.02 -18.79
N THR A 109 0.15 6.58 -17.76
CA THR A 109 -0.16 8.01 -17.67
C THR A 109 0.71 8.67 -16.62
N PHE A 110 1.35 9.77 -17.01
CA PHE A 110 2.26 10.57 -16.19
C PHE A 110 1.65 11.96 -15.97
N VAL A 111 1.70 12.46 -14.74
CA VAL A 111 1.25 13.81 -14.37
C VAL A 111 2.28 14.41 -13.43
N VAL A 112 2.63 15.68 -13.66
CA VAL A 112 3.41 16.48 -12.71
C VAL A 112 2.46 17.49 -12.07
N SER A 113 2.11 17.29 -10.80
CA SER A 113 1.22 18.18 -10.06
C SER A 113 1.92 19.50 -9.76
N SER A 114 1.27 20.62 -10.06
CA SER A 114 1.77 21.95 -9.74
C SER A 114 1.85 22.20 -8.22
N GLU A 115 1.08 21.46 -7.41
CA GLU A 115 1.15 21.53 -5.95
C GLU A 115 2.49 21.06 -5.38
N LEU A 116 3.21 20.22 -6.11
CA LEU A 116 4.53 19.70 -5.74
C LEU A 116 5.68 20.54 -6.30
N VAL A 117 5.38 21.56 -7.11
CA VAL A 117 6.37 22.41 -7.77
C VAL A 117 6.63 23.68 -6.94
N PRO A 118 7.89 24.02 -6.62
CA PRO A 118 8.22 25.27 -5.96
C PRO A 118 7.72 26.49 -6.74
N SER A 119 7.24 27.52 -6.05
CA SER A 119 6.66 28.74 -6.66
C SER A 119 7.58 29.38 -7.72
N ASP A 120 8.88 29.33 -7.49
CA ASP A 120 9.88 29.95 -8.35
C ASP A 120 10.08 29.17 -9.67
N TRP A 121 9.60 27.93 -9.76
CA TRP A 121 9.75 27.03 -10.91
C TRP A 121 8.43 26.85 -11.68
N MET A 122 7.33 27.44 -11.18
CA MET A 122 5.99 27.34 -11.79
C MET A 122 5.93 27.79 -13.25
N ASN A 123 6.80 28.74 -13.63
CA ASN A 123 6.84 29.31 -14.98
C ASN A 123 7.99 28.74 -15.84
N ASN A 124 8.65 27.68 -15.40
CA ASN A 124 9.65 27.01 -16.22
C ASN A 124 8.98 26.26 -17.38
N ASP A 125 9.77 25.99 -18.42
CA ASP A 125 9.40 25.01 -19.42
C ASP A 125 9.66 23.60 -18.86
N TRP A 126 8.77 22.64 -19.13
CA TRP A 126 8.82 21.30 -18.54
C TRP A 126 8.79 20.20 -19.60
N TRP A 127 9.54 19.12 -19.34
CA TRP A 127 9.55 17.92 -20.16
C TRP A 127 9.48 16.66 -19.31
N LEU A 128 8.72 15.69 -19.81
CA LEU A 128 8.79 14.30 -19.40
C LEU A 128 9.91 13.65 -20.21
N VAL A 129 10.82 12.96 -19.56
CA VAL A 129 11.94 12.26 -20.20
C VAL A 129 11.67 10.77 -20.10
N ILE A 130 11.51 10.07 -21.23
CA ILE A 130 11.36 8.60 -21.24
C ILE A 130 12.50 8.01 -22.06
N ASP A 131 13.38 7.24 -21.43
CA ASP A 131 14.56 6.63 -22.07
C ASP A 131 15.40 7.63 -22.90
N GLY A 132 15.46 8.88 -22.42
CA GLY A 132 16.18 9.99 -23.07
C GLY A 132 15.37 10.77 -24.12
N GLU A 133 14.15 10.35 -24.47
CA GLU A 133 13.23 11.13 -25.29
C GLU A 133 12.59 12.24 -24.47
N GLU A 134 12.78 13.50 -24.87
CA GLU A 134 12.17 14.67 -24.22
C GLU A 134 10.80 14.98 -24.83
N ILE A 135 9.77 14.93 -24.00
CA ILE A 135 8.37 15.17 -24.34
C ILE A 135 7.92 16.42 -23.60
N GLU A 136 7.54 17.48 -24.30
CA GLU A 136 7.01 18.69 -23.67
C GLU A 136 5.78 18.37 -22.82
N LEU A 137 5.74 18.90 -21.59
CA LEU A 137 4.63 18.72 -20.66
C LEU A 137 4.09 20.04 -20.12
N THR A 138 2.81 20.03 -19.76
CA THR A 138 2.17 21.09 -18.98
C THR A 138 1.86 20.53 -17.61
N LEU A 139 2.15 21.29 -16.55
CA LEU A 139 1.79 20.90 -15.18
C LEU A 139 0.28 20.60 -15.08
N ASP A 140 -0.08 19.66 -14.21
CA ASP A 140 -1.44 19.15 -13.98
C ASP A 140 -2.11 18.48 -15.19
N SER A 141 -1.43 18.39 -16.34
CA SER A 141 -1.95 17.77 -17.55
C SER A 141 -1.40 16.35 -17.72
N PRO A 142 -2.26 15.33 -17.87
CA PRO A 142 -1.81 13.95 -18.06
C PRO A 142 -1.17 13.75 -19.43
N ILE A 143 -0.06 13.01 -19.44
CA ILE A 143 0.61 12.54 -20.64
C ILE A 143 0.62 11.02 -20.63
N THR A 144 -0.02 10.42 -21.63
CA THR A 144 -0.02 8.96 -21.77
C THR A 144 1.07 8.52 -22.74
N ARG A 145 1.87 7.52 -22.35
CA ARG A 145 2.95 6.95 -23.17
C ARG A 145 2.93 5.44 -23.12
N PHE A 146 3.29 4.84 -24.25
CA PHE A 146 3.41 3.41 -24.37
C PHE A 146 4.80 2.96 -23.91
N VAL A 147 4.83 1.97 -23.04
CA VAL A 147 6.04 1.32 -22.53
C VAL A 147 6.08 -0.09 -23.11
N SER A 148 7.20 -0.46 -23.74
CA SER A 148 7.31 -1.74 -24.47
C SER A 148 7.20 -2.95 -23.54
N ILE A 149 6.50 -3.99 -23.98
CA ILE A 149 6.47 -5.30 -23.30
C ILE A 149 7.79 -6.07 -23.41
N GLU A 150 8.66 -5.68 -24.34
CA GLU A 150 9.99 -6.27 -24.51
C GLU A 150 11.06 -5.63 -23.62
N SER A 151 10.73 -4.53 -22.94
CA SER A 151 11.64 -3.83 -22.05
C SER A 151 11.51 -4.37 -20.63
N GLU A 152 12.64 -4.64 -19.95
CA GLU A 152 12.66 -5.06 -18.53
C GLU A 152 12.66 -3.86 -17.56
N ALA A 153 13.02 -2.67 -18.05
CA ALA A 153 12.97 -1.40 -17.32
C ALA A 153 12.92 -0.20 -18.28
N THR A 154 12.40 0.93 -17.79
CA THR A 154 12.38 2.23 -18.49
C THR A 154 12.86 3.32 -17.53
N ALA A 155 13.70 4.23 -18.03
CA ALA A 155 14.04 5.45 -17.31
C ALA A 155 12.94 6.50 -17.53
N VAL A 156 12.32 6.98 -16.45
CA VAL A 156 11.36 8.08 -16.47
C VAL A 156 11.95 9.25 -15.71
N GLY A 157 11.86 10.44 -16.27
CA GLY A 157 12.38 11.63 -15.64
C GLY A 157 11.58 12.88 -15.92
N ILE A 158 11.93 13.92 -15.20
CA ILE A 158 11.40 15.26 -15.38
C ILE A 158 12.58 16.19 -15.63
N LYS A 159 12.44 17.03 -16.65
CA LYS A 159 13.36 18.10 -16.96
C LYS A 159 12.62 19.44 -16.88
N SER A 160 13.27 20.43 -16.29
CA SER A 160 12.76 21.79 -16.15
C SER A 160 13.82 22.77 -16.61
N THR A 161 13.43 23.77 -17.42
CA THR A 161 14.33 24.81 -17.91
C THR A 161 13.77 26.18 -17.57
N GLY A 162 14.51 26.94 -16.76
CA GLY A 162 14.16 28.31 -16.38
C GLY A 162 15.15 29.35 -16.92
N THR A 163 15.19 30.53 -16.28
CA THR A 163 16.03 31.67 -16.71
C THR A 163 17.52 31.56 -16.39
N GLY A 164 17.94 30.53 -15.63
CA GLY A 164 19.32 30.35 -15.19
C GLY A 164 19.87 28.94 -15.44
N ASP A 165 19.16 27.91 -14.99
CA ASP A 165 19.64 26.53 -15.01
C ASP A 165 18.60 25.56 -15.60
N THR A 166 19.10 24.48 -16.21
CA THR A 166 18.31 23.31 -16.60
C THR A 166 18.52 22.22 -15.56
N VAL A 167 17.43 21.73 -14.97
CA VAL A 167 17.46 20.65 -13.98
C VAL A 167 16.79 19.44 -14.58
N SER A 168 17.42 18.28 -14.49
CA SER A 168 16.82 17.00 -14.86
C SER A 168 17.07 15.96 -13.78
N CYS A 169 16.03 15.17 -13.53
CA CYS A 169 16.07 14.03 -12.63
C CYS A 169 15.40 12.85 -13.32
N ASN A 170 15.92 11.65 -13.10
CA ASN A 170 15.39 10.43 -13.69
C ASN A 170 15.34 9.33 -12.62
N ILE A 171 14.34 8.48 -12.73
CA ILE A 171 14.18 7.23 -12.01
C ILE A 171 14.18 6.08 -13.01
N LEU A 172 14.81 4.97 -12.65
CA LEU A 172 14.70 3.72 -13.40
C LEU A 172 13.57 2.88 -12.81
N LEU A 173 12.57 2.55 -13.61
CA LEU A 173 11.42 1.75 -13.21
C LEU A 173 11.48 0.39 -13.93
N PRO A 174 11.46 -0.75 -13.22
CA PRO A 174 11.27 -2.05 -13.85
C PRO A 174 9.91 -2.10 -14.55
N ILE A 175 9.82 -2.85 -15.64
CA ILE A 175 8.60 -3.03 -16.43
C ILE A 175 8.10 -4.45 -16.24
N PHE A 176 6.82 -4.58 -15.96
CA PHE A 176 6.16 -5.87 -15.84
C PHE A 176 5.24 -6.12 -17.03
N PRO A 177 5.16 -7.37 -17.52
CA PRO A 177 4.21 -7.72 -18.57
C PRO A 177 2.80 -7.27 -18.19
N SER A 178 2.10 -6.68 -19.14
CA SER A 178 0.65 -6.50 -19.05
C SER A 178 0.00 -7.85 -19.36
N GLU A 179 0.14 -8.81 -18.46
CA GLU A 179 -0.92 -9.81 -18.38
C GLU A 179 -2.11 -9.09 -17.75
N ALA A 180 -3.23 -9.07 -18.48
CA ALA A 180 -4.45 -8.48 -17.96
C ALA A 180 -4.82 -9.29 -16.72
N CYS A 181 -4.81 -8.63 -15.56
CA CYS A 181 -5.25 -9.25 -14.32
C CYS A 181 -6.66 -9.81 -14.52
N VAL A 182 -6.99 -10.90 -13.84
CA VAL A 182 -8.34 -11.46 -13.88
C VAL A 182 -9.31 -10.36 -13.47
N GLU A 183 -10.25 -9.97 -14.33
CA GLU A 183 -11.22 -8.94 -13.99
C GLU A 183 -12.26 -9.53 -13.01
N PRO A 184 -12.57 -8.86 -11.88
CA PRO A 184 -13.66 -9.26 -11.01
C PRO A 184 -15.00 -9.28 -11.75
N ASP A 185 -15.82 -10.28 -11.48
CA ASP A 185 -17.19 -10.32 -11.98
C ASP A 185 -18.06 -9.28 -11.25
N LEU A 186 -19.13 -8.83 -11.91
CA LEU A 186 -20.08 -7.90 -11.30
C LEU A 186 -20.86 -8.60 -10.18
N PRO A 187 -21.07 -7.93 -9.03
CA PRO A 187 -21.89 -8.50 -7.97
C PRO A 187 -23.35 -8.69 -8.42
N PRO A 188 -24.04 -9.71 -7.90
CA PRO A 188 -25.46 -9.96 -8.22
C PRO A 188 -26.42 -8.99 -7.50
N TRP A 189 -25.94 -8.22 -6.53
CA TRP A 189 -26.68 -7.16 -5.87
C TRP A 189 -26.51 -5.82 -6.60
N GLN A 190 -27.49 -4.92 -6.50
CA GLN A 190 -27.38 -3.58 -7.07
C GLN A 190 -26.46 -2.72 -6.20
N GLY A 191 -25.35 -2.25 -6.76
CA GLY A 191 -24.48 -1.27 -6.12
C GLY A 191 -25.09 0.15 -6.16
N GLU A 192 -24.80 0.96 -5.13
CA GLU A 192 -25.22 2.37 -5.09
C GLU A 192 -24.33 3.27 -5.98
N ASN A 193 -23.11 2.81 -6.28
CA ASN A 193 -22.11 3.54 -7.06
C ASN A 193 -21.92 2.93 -8.45
N GLU A 194 -22.46 3.57 -9.49
CA GLU A 194 -22.30 3.12 -10.88
C GLU A 194 -20.84 3.14 -11.38
N LEU A 195 -19.96 3.91 -10.74
CA LEU A 195 -18.53 4.00 -11.10
C LEU A 195 -17.67 2.98 -10.34
N ASP A 196 -18.18 2.42 -9.24
CA ASP A 196 -17.53 1.38 -8.45
C ASP A 196 -18.57 0.35 -7.99
N PRO A 197 -18.94 -0.60 -8.85
CA PRO A 197 -20.01 -1.55 -8.56
C PRO A 197 -19.67 -2.53 -7.43
N TRP A 198 -18.39 -2.64 -7.04
CA TRP A 198 -17.92 -3.55 -5.99
C TRP A 198 -17.92 -2.91 -4.60
N TRP A 199 -18.13 -1.59 -4.52
CA TRP A 199 -18.13 -0.87 -3.25
C TRP A 199 -19.22 -1.39 -2.29
N ILE A 200 -18.85 -1.50 -1.01
CA ILE A 200 -19.77 -1.84 0.07
C ILE A 200 -19.49 -0.97 1.30
N GLY A 201 -20.54 -0.64 2.04
CA GLY A 201 -20.43 0.08 3.29
C GLY A 201 -21.50 -0.31 4.30
N CYS A 202 -21.18 -0.19 5.58
CA CYS A 202 -22.14 -0.28 6.67
C CYS A 202 -21.82 0.73 7.78
N PHE A 203 -22.71 0.85 8.76
CA PHE A 203 -22.48 1.71 9.93
C PHE A 203 -22.43 0.87 11.21
N LEU A 204 -21.39 1.07 12.01
CA LEU A 204 -21.31 0.56 13.38
C LEU A 204 -21.09 1.74 14.33
N ASN A 205 -21.99 1.92 15.30
CA ASN A 205 -21.92 3.01 16.29
C ASN A 205 -21.76 4.41 15.67
N GLY A 206 -22.35 4.64 14.49
CA GLY A 206 -22.26 5.91 13.77
C GLY A 206 -20.92 6.16 13.08
N GLN A 207 -20.06 5.15 12.95
CA GLN A 207 -18.87 5.19 12.11
C GLN A 207 -19.14 4.42 10.81
N PRO A 208 -18.84 5.01 9.63
CA PRO A 208 -18.87 4.27 8.38
C PRO A 208 -17.73 3.26 8.37
N ILE A 209 -18.01 2.09 7.82
CA ILE A 209 -17.03 1.03 7.58
C ILE A 209 -17.20 0.65 6.12
N GLU A 210 -16.14 0.81 5.35
CA GLU A 210 -16.18 0.77 3.89
C GLU A 210 -15.13 -0.21 3.34
N GLY A 211 -15.37 -0.69 2.13
CA GLY A 211 -14.50 -1.61 1.40
C GLY A 211 -15.08 -1.96 0.05
N GLN A 212 -14.50 -3.00 -0.56
CA GLN A 212 -14.94 -3.58 -1.82
C GLN A 212 -15.14 -5.09 -1.67
N VAL A 213 -16.08 -5.62 -2.45
CA VAL A 213 -16.32 -7.06 -2.56
C VAL A 213 -16.08 -7.47 -4.00
N PHE A 214 -14.98 -8.18 -4.24
CA PHE A 214 -14.65 -8.70 -5.56
C PHE A 214 -15.13 -10.14 -5.72
N LEU A 215 -15.73 -10.42 -6.87
CA LEU A 215 -16.29 -11.74 -7.16
C LEU A 215 -15.51 -12.43 -8.27
N LYS A 216 -15.40 -13.75 -8.16
CA LYS A 216 -15.17 -14.62 -9.31
C LYS A 216 -16.19 -15.74 -9.29
N ILE A 217 -17.07 -15.78 -10.28
CA ILE A 217 -18.12 -16.80 -10.39
C ILE A 217 -17.50 -18.13 -10.82
N GLY A 218 -17.96 -19.21 -10.22
CA GLY A 218 -17.51 -20.56 -10.53
C GLY A 218 -17.75 -20.94 -12.00
N SER A 219 -17.11 -22.03 -12.43
CA SER A 219 -17.16 -22.49 -13.82
C SER A 219 -18.57 -22.91 -14.29
N ASP A 220 -19.50 -23.11 -13.36
CA ASP A 220 -20.93 -23.34 -13.63
C ASP A 220 -21.70 -22.06 -13.99
N ASN A 221 -21.08 -20.88 -13.87
CA ASN A 221 -21.62 -19.57 -14.20
C ASN A 221 -22.88 -19.19 -13.41
N GLU A 222 -23.00 -19.69 -12.17
CA GLU A 222 -24.13 -19.38 -11.30
C GLU A 222 -23.62 -19.03 -9.90
N PHE A 223 -24.00 -17.86 -9.39
CA PHE A 223 -23.68 -17.47 -8.01
C PHE A 223 -24.54 -18.29 -7.03
N ASN A 224 -24.07 -19.48 -6.66
CA ASN A 224 -24.82 -20.46 -5.87
C ASN A 224 -24.02 -21.01 -4.67
N ARG A 225 -22.68 -20.98 -4.72
CA ARG A 225 -21.80 -21.57 -3.70
C ARG A 225 -20.73 -20.58 -3.25
N PRO A 226 -21.12 -19.48 -2.57
CA PRO A 226 -20.18 -18.47 -2.12
C PRO A 226 -19.13 -19.02 -1.14
N LEU A 227 -17.86 -18.78 -1.46
CA LEU A 227 -16.72 -18.86 -0.57
C LEU A 227 -16.25 -17.44 -0.28
N ILE A 228 -16.60 -16.95 0.92
CA ILE A 228 -16.22 -15.64 1.40
C ILE A 228 -14.79 -15.73 1.95
N PHE A 229 -13.85 -15.09 1.26
CA PHE A 229 -12.46 -14.99 1.65
C PHE A 229 -12.21 -13.63 2.31
N LEU A 230 -11.76 -13.66 3.56
CA LEU A 230 -11.55 -12.45 4.36
C LEU A 230 -10.09 -12.02 4.33
N GLN A 231 -9.84 -10.72 4.17
CA GLN A 231 -8.51 -10.13 4.30
C GLN A 231 -7.90 -10.34 5.70
N GLY A 232 -6.57 -10.38 5.75
CA GLY A 232 -5.79 -10.42 6.98
C GLY A 232 -5.54 -9.03 7.57
N PHE A 233 -4.46 -8.90 8.35
CA PHE A 233 -3.98 -7.59 8.80
C PHE A 233 -3.30 -6.92 7.61
N ASP A 234 -3.93 -5.87 7.08
CA ASP A 234 -3.44 -5.18 5.90
C ASP A 234 -3.17 -3.69 6.17
N PRO A 235 -1.93 -3.35 6.56
CA PRO A 235 -1.52 -1.99 6.83
C PRO A 235 -1.23 -1.16 5.57
N GLY A 236 -1.30 -1.76 4.37
CA GLY A 236 -0.95 -1.09 3.13
C GLY A 236 0.42 -0.43 3.22
N LEU A 237 1.48 -1.18 3.52
CA LEU A 237 2.86 -0.68 3.66
C LEU A 237 3.67 -0.77 2.37
N SER A 238 3.24 -1.59 1.42
CA SER A 238 3.84 -1.70 0.10
C SER A 238 3.60 -0.44 -0.74
N ASN A 239 4.31 -0.38 -1.87
CA ASN A 239 4.12 0.66 -2.91
C ASN A 239 3.25 0.16 -4.06
N HIS A 240 2.45 -0.88 -3.80
CA HIS A 240 1.55 -1.43 -4.77
C HIS A 240 0.29 -0.55 -4.84
N PHE A 241 -0.03 -0.11 -6.06
CA PHE A 241 -1.31 0.51 -6.39
C PHE A 241 -2.09 -0.54 -7.19
N PRO A 242 -3.07 -1.22 -6.58
CA PRO A 242 -3.78 -2.31 -7.23
C PRO A 242 -4.68 -1.80 -8.35
N SER A 243 -4.93 -2.67 -9.34
CA SER A 243 -5.99 -2.42 -10.33
C SER A 243 -7.35 -2.46 -9.66
N PHE A 244 -7.52 -3.39 -8.72
CA PHE A 244 -8.73 -3.63 -7.95
C PHE A 244 -8.38 -3.84 -6.48
N GLY A 245 -8.96 -3.02 -5.59
CA GLY A 245 -8.85 -3.19 -4.15
C GLY A 245 -7.96 -2.17 -3.45
N PHE A 246 -7.55 -2.52 -2.24
CA PHE A 246 -6.81 -1.67 -1.31
C PHE A 246 -5.66 -2.43 -0.64
N GLY A 247 -4.67 -1.70 -0.14
CA GLY A 247 -3.63 -2.27 0.70
C GLY A 247 -2.68 -3.24 -0.02
N ASP A 248 -1.99 -4.04 0.79
CA ASP A 248 -0.93 -4.96 0.39
C ASP A 248 -1.46 -6.32 -0.06
N PHE A 249 -2.61 -6.76 0.48
CA PHE A 249 -3.26 -8.01 0.11
C PHE A 249 -4.60 -7.70 -0.55
N ASN A 250 -4.56 -7.60 -1.87
CA ASN A 250 -5.68 -7.18 -2.72
C ASN A 250 -5.90 -8.17 -3.87
N TRP A 251 -6.79 -7.83 -4.80
CA TRP A 251 -7.16 -8.68 -5.92
C TRP A 251 -5.99 -9.01 -6.85
N ASP A 252 -5.14 -8.03 -7.17
CA ASP A 252 -3.96 -8.24 -8.01
C ASP A 252 -3.02 -9.27 -7.36
N VAL A 253 -2.94 -9.32 -6.03
CA VAL A 253 -2.11 -10.30 -5.29
C VAL A 253 -2.73 -11.69 -5.28
N ILE A 254 -4.06 -11.82 -5.20
CA ILE A 254 -4.76 -13.12 -5.25
C ILE A 254 -4.54 -13.81 -6.60
N TRP A 255 -4.42 -13.03 -7.67
CA TRP A 255 -4.29 -13.50 -9.04
C TRP A 255 -2.87 -13.39 -9.58
N GLU A 256 -1.88 -13.15 -8.72
CA GLU A 256 -0.46 -13.08 -9.09
C GLU A 256 -0.19 -12.09 -10.24
N CYS A 257 -0.91 -10.97 -10.24
CA CYS A 257 -0.83 -9.95 -11.27
C CYS A 257 0.39 -9.03 -11.07
N GLY A 258 1.37 -9.08 -11.98
CA GLY A 258 2.51 -8.16 -12.01
C GLY A 258 3.66 -8.55 -11.08
N PRO A 259 4.46 -7.60 -10.55
CA PRO A 259 5.62 -7.90 -9.70
C PRO A 259 5.31 -8.61 -8.39
N PHE A 260 4.03 -8.79 -8.08
CA PHE A 260 3.57 -9.10 -6.73
C PHE A 260 3.42 -10.59 -6.46
N GLU A 261 3.82 -11.45 -7.40
CA GLU A 261 3.91 -12.90 -7.22
C GLU A 261 4.60 -13.26 -5.88
N ASP A 262 5.66 -12.54 -5.52
CA ASP A 262 6.41 -12.77 -4.27
C ASP A 262 5.73 -12.25 -2.98
N TYR A 263 4.66 -11.44 -3.09
CA TYR A 263 3.92 -10.87 -1.96
C TYR A 263 2.66 -11.68 -1.59
N GLY A 264 2.25 -12.60 -2.46
CA GLY A 264 1.08 -13.45 -2.28
C GLY A 264 1.30 -14.61 -1.32
N ILE A 265 0.22 -15.36 -1.07
CA ILE A 265 0.29 -16.65 -0.38
C ILE A 265 0.66 -17.71 -1.44
N PRO A 266 1.79 -18.42 -1.32
CA PRO A 266 2.20 -19.40 -2.33
C PRO A 266 1.13 -20.45 -2.60
N GLY A 267 0.75 -20.63 -3.87
CA GLY A 267 -0.27 -21.61 -4.28
C GLY A 267 -1.71 -21.12 -4.13
N LEU A 268 -1.94 -19.86 -3.75
CA LEU A 268 -3.29 -19.32 -3.57
C LEU A 268 -4.04 -19.22 -4.88
N THR A 269 -3.40 -18.75 -5.95
CA THR A 269 -4.01 -18.61 -7.27
C THR A 269 -4.49 -19.97 -7.79
N GLU A 270 -3.65 -21.01 -7.70
CA GLU A 270 -4.04 -22.37 -8.08
C GLU A 270 -5.16 -22.92 -7.20
N PHE A 271 -5.08 -22.69 -5.89
CA PHE A 271 -6.15 -23.09 -4.97
C PHE A 271 -7.49 -22.42 -5.30
N MET A 272 -7.48 -21.13 -5.65
CA MET A 272 -8.69 -20.42 -6.07
C MET A 272 -9.22 -20.95 -7.40
N ASN A 273 -8.34 -21.24 -8.37
CA ASN A 273 -8.73 -21.86 -9.63
C ASN A 273 -9.38 -23.24 -9.43
N ASP A 274 -8.79 -24.10 -8.60
CA ASP A 274 -9.36 -25.42 -8.28
C ASP A 274 -10.78 -25.29 -7.68
N LEU A 275 -10.99 -24.31 -6.79
CA LEU A 275 -12.30 -24.05 -6.18
C LEU A 275 -13.34 -23.55 -7.21
N LEU A 276 -12.92 -22.69 -8.14
CA LEU A 276 -13.79 -22.20 -9.21
C LEU A 276 -14.14 -23.30 -10.20
N GLU A 277 -13.21 -24.22 -10.51
CA GLU A 277 -13.48 -25.42 -11.32
C GLU A 277 -14.47 -26.36 -10.62
N ASP A 278 -14.39 -26.47 -9.30
CA ASP A 278 -15.34 -27.22 -8.46
C ASP A 278 -16.70 -26.51 -8.28
N GLY A 279 -16.89 -25.33 -8.87
CA GLY A 279 -18.12 -24.55 -8.85
C GLY A 279 -18.37 -23.83 -7.52
N PHE A 280 -17.32 -23.40 -6.81
CA PHE A 280 -17.46 -22.37 -5.77
C PHE A 280 -17.34 -20.98 -6.40
N ASP A 281 -18.01 -20.00 -5.80
CA ASP A 281 -17.86 -18.60 -6.17
C ASP A 281 -16.93 -17.90 -5.18
N LEU A 282 -15.83 -17.33 -5.66
CA LEU A 282 -14.98 -16.50 -4.81
C LEU A 282 -15.70 -15.19 -4.50
N VAL A 283 -15.78 -14.86 -3.21
CA VAL A 283 -16.22 -13.55 -2.71
C VAL A 283 -15.11 -13.01 -1.82
N PHE A 284 -14.26 -12.13 -2.34
CA PHE A 284 -13.17 -11.53 -1.60
C PHE A 284 -13.61 -10.20 -0.99
N LEU A 285 -13.60 -10.10 0.34
CA LEU A 285 -13.83 -8.84 1.06
C LEU A 285 -12.50 -8.13 1.32
N ASP A 286 -12.32 -7.00 0.66
CA ASP A 286 -11.17 -6.10 0.78
C ASP A 286 -11.59 -4.81 1.49
N LEU A 287 -11.00 -4.51 2.65
CA LEU A 287 -11.39 -3.35 3.44
C LEU A 287 -10.52 -2.14 3.06
N GLU A 288 -11.14 -0.97 2.90
CA GLU A 288 -10.41 0.28 2.65
C GLU A 288 -9.40 0.56 3.78
N ASN A 289 -9.76 0.20 5.01
CA ASN A 289 -8.88 0.22 6.17
C ASN A 289 -8.73 -1.19 6.77
N GLY A 290 -7.73 -1.93 6.28
CA GLY A 290 -7.39 -3.29 6.73
C GLY A 290 -6.79 -3.39 8.15
N VAL A 291 -6.61 -2.27 8.86
CA VAL A 291 -6.08 -2.23 10.24
C VAL A 291 -7.07 -1.71 11.28
N GLN A 292 -8.32 -1.48 10.89
CA GLN A 292 -9.40 -1.11 11.82
C GLN A 292 -9.77 -2.25 12.78
N SER A 293 -10.57 -1.97 13.81
CA SER A 293 -10.84 -2.96 14.87
C SER A 293 -11.61 -4.19 14.35
N VAL A 294 -11.42 -5.33 15.01
CA VAL A 294 -12.11 -6.60 14.72
C VAL A 294 -13.62 -6.43 14.65
N GLU A 295 -14.22 -5.61 15.51
CA GLU A 295 -15.65 -5.34 15.53
C GLU A 295 -16.11 -4.61 14.27
N ASN A 296 -15.34 -3.64 13.79
CA ASN A 296 -15.64 -2.93 12.56
C ASN A 296 -15.53 -3.86 11.34
N GLN A 297 -14.41 -4.57 11.21
CA GLN A 297 -14.23 -5.52 10.10
C GLN A 297 -15.32 -6.62 10.13
N SER A 298 -15.70 -7.04 11.34
CA SER A 298 -16.77 -8.01 11.56
C SER A 298 -18.14 -7.49 11.16
N ALA A 299 -18.44 -6.20 11.38
CA ALA A 299 -19.71 -5.61 10.95
C ALA A 299 -19.85 -5.63 9.43
N LEU A 300 -18.79 -5.25 8.69
CA LEU A 300 -18.80 -5.31 7.23
C LEU A 300 -18.84 -6.76 6.73
N THR A 301 -18.14 -7.68 7.39
CA THR A 301 -18.22 -9.12 7.08
C THR A 301 -19.64 -9.66 7.23
N GLN A 302 -20.37 -9.26 8.27
CA GLN A 302 -21.79 -9.63 8.43
C GLN A 302 -22.64 -9.12 7.27
N GLU A 303 -22.35 -7.92 6.77
CA GLU A 303 -23.05 -7.36 5.61
C GLU A 303 -22.80 -8.16 4.33
N VAL A 304 -21.54 -8.53 4.06
CA VAL A 304 -21.20 -9.41 2.93
C VAL A 304 -21.91 -10.76 3.04
N ILE A 305 -21.96 -11.34 4.24
CA ILE A 305 -22.70 -12.59 4.50
C ILE A 305 -24.18 -12.43 4.17
N ARG A 306 -24.83 -11.32 4.58
CA ARG A 306 -26.23 -11.03 4.25
C ARG A 306 -26.43 -10.92 2.74
N LEU A 307 -25.59 -10.15 2.06
CA LEU A 307 -25.67 -9.96 0.61
C LEU A 307 -25.54 -11.30 -0.13
N CYS A 308 -24.56 -12.12 0.24
CA CYS A 308 -24.35 -13.43 -0.36
C CYS A 308 -25.55 -14.37 -0.08
N ARG A 309 -26.05 -14.39 1.16
CA ARG A 309 -27.23 -15.18 1.54
C ARG A 309 -28.46 -14.78 0.73
N ASP A 310 -28.68 -13.48 0.55
CA ASP A 310 -29.91 -12.94 -0.02
C ASP A 310 -29.91 -12.96 -1.57
N HIS A 311 -28.74 -13.06 -2.21
CA HIS A 311 -28.60 -13.02 -3.67
C HIS A 311 -28.09 -14.32 -4.30
N LYS A 312 -27.59 -15.30 -3.52
CA LYS A 312 -27.22 -16.61 -4.07
C LYS A 312 -28.44 -17.36 -4.60
N VAL A 313 -28.24 -18.14 -5.64
CA VAL A 313 -29.26 -19.03 -6.19
C VAL A 313 -29.19 -20.38 -5.50
N GLY A 314 -30.35 -20.93 -5.14
CA GLY A 314 -30.46 -22.25 -4.52
C GLY A 314 -30.11 -22.28 -3.03
N ASP A 315 -30.05 -23.49 -2.48
CA ASP A 315 -30.00 -23.74 -1.02
C ASP A 315 -28.60 -24.09 -0.50
N GLU A 316 -27.59 -24.07 -1.37
CA GLU A 316 -26.22 -24.39 -0.97
C GLU A 316 -25.71 -23.40 0.09
N SER A 317 -25.05 -23.94 1.11
CA SER A 317 -24.53 -23.16 2.23
C SER A 317 -23.14 -22.61 1.93
N MET A 318 -22.91 -21.38 2.37
CA MET A 318 -21.66 -20.65 2.13
C MET A 318 -20.51 -21.19 2.97
N VAL A 319 -19.29 -20.85 2.55
CA VAL A 319 -18.05 -21.09 3.28
C VAL A 319 -17.43 -19.74 3.63
N VAL A 320 -16.90 -19.59 4.85
CA VAL A 320 -16.12 -18.41 5.25
C VAL A 320 -14.70 -18.86 5.55
N VAL A 321 -13.73 -18.27 4.88
CA VAL A 321 -12.30 -18.54 5.06
C VAL A 321 -11.61 -17.25 5.48
N GLY A 322 -10.87 -17.31 6.59
CA GLY A 322 -10.15 -16.17 7.13
C GLY A 322 -8.70 -16.52 7.46
N PRO A 323 -7.72 -16.13 6.62
CA PRO A 323 -6.32 -16.13 7.01
C PRO A 323 -5.98 -15.05 8.04
N SER A 324 -5.03 -15.33 8.94
CA SER A 324 -4.50 -14.35 9.90
C SER A 324 -5.62 -13.65 10.69
N LEU A 325 -5.62 -12.31 10.75
CA LEU A 325 -6.69 -11.49 11.34
C LEU A 325 -8.08 -11.83 10.80
N GLY A 326 -8.20 -12.17 9.50
CA GLY A 326 -9.46 -12.54 8.86
C GLY A 326 -10.16 -13.71 9.54
N GLY A 327 -9.43 -14.65 10.15
CA GLY A 327 -10.05 -15.73 10.91
C GLY A 327 -10.60 -15.27 12.26
N ILE A 328 -9.98 -14.28 12.90
CA ILE A 328 -10.55 -13.66 14.11
C ILE A 328 -11.82 -12.90 13.74
N VAL A 329 -11.78 -12.14 12.64
CA VAL A 329 -12.93 -11.37 12.11
C VAL A 329 -14.08 -12.30 11.73
N GLY A 330 -13.81 -13.37 10.97
CA GLY A 330 -14.82 -14.36 10.56
C GLY A 330 -15.44 -15.07 11.77
N ARG A 331 -14.61 -15.47 12.74
CA ARG A 331 -15.10 -16.03 14.02
C ARG A 331 -16.02 -15.04 14.73
N HIS A 332 -15.61 -13.79 14.85
CA HIS A 332 -16.38 -12.74 15.52
C HIS A 332 -17.71 -12.46 14.80
N ALA A 333 -17.70 -12.33 13.48
CA ALA A 333 -18.88 -12.07 12.65
C ALA A 333 -19.93 -13.18 12.77
N LEU A 334 -19.52 -14.43 12.57
CA LEU A 334 -20.43 -15.57 12.65
C LEU A 334 -21.00 -15.73 14.06
N ARG A 335 -20.18 -15.58 15.11
CA ARG A 335 -20.68 -15.63 16.49
C ARG A 335 -21.64 -14.49 16.83
N MET A 336 -21.37 -13.28 16.35
CA MET A 336 -22.29 -12.16 16.52
C MET A 336 -23.65 -12.44 15.87
N MET A 337 -23.67 -12.98 14.65
CA MET A 337 -24.92 -13.36 13.99
C MET A 337 -25.65 -14.46 14.77
N GLU A 338 -24.95 -15.51 15.19
CA GLU A 338 -25.53 -16.60 16.00
C GLU A 338 -26.14 -16.10 17.33
N LEU A 339 -25.43 -15.21 18.04
CA LEU A 339 -25.90 -14.63 19.32
C LEU A 339 -27.10 -13.70 19.15
N ASN A 340 -27.25 -13.10 17.97
CA ASN A 340 -28.39 -12.26 17.61
C ASN A 340 -29.53 -13.05 16.93
N GLU A 341 -29.45 -14.39 16.93
CA GLU A 341 -30.41 -15.27 16.24
C GLU A 341 -30.55 -14.94 14.74
N GLU A 342 -29.50 -14.40 14.12
CA GLU A 342 -29.45 -14.05 12.70
C GLU A 342 -28.93 -15.22 11.86
N PRO A 343 -29.71 -15.72 10.89
CA PRO A 343 -29.29 -16.80 10.00
C PRO A 343 -28.18 -16.36 9.03
N HIS A 344 -27.00 -16.95 9.16
CA HIS A 344 -25.82 -16.61 8.35
C HIS A 344 -25.55 -17.59 7.20
N CYS A 345 -26.24 -18.74 7.14
CA CYS A 345 -26.11 -19.73 6.07
C CYS A 345 -24.68 -20.23 5.76
N THR A 346 -23.82 -20.32 6.76
CA THR A 346 -22.44 -20.78 6.61
C THR A 346 -22.29 -22.20 7.14
N ARG A 347 -21.90 -23.16 6.29
CA ARG A 347 -21.68 -24.56 6.71
C ARG A 347 -20.29 -24.82 7.25
N LEU A 348 -19.31 -24.02 6.81
CA LEU A 348 -17.91 -24.20 7.14
C LEU A 348 -17.26 -22.84 7.38
N PHE A 349 -16.64 -22.71 8.55
CA PHE A 349 -15.70 -21.66 8.86
C PHE A 349 -14.29 -22.26 8.91
N ALA A 350 -13.36 -21.71 8.14
CA ALA A 350 -11.96 -22.12 8.13
C ALA A 350 -11.06 -20.92 8.49
N SER A 351 -10.22 -21.10 9.50
CA SER A 351 -9.18 -20.12 9.87
C SER A 351 -7.82 -20.63 9.43
N ILE A 352 -7.01 -19.79 8.80
CA ILE A 352 -5.66 -20.15 8.34
C ILE A 352 -4.64 -19.32 9.12
N ASP A 353 -3.83 -19.97 9.96
CA ASP A 353 -2.80 -19.32 10.80
C ASP A 353 -3.30 -18.09 11.60
N SER A 354 -4.55 -18.14 12.06
CA SER A 354 -5.17 -17.02 12.77
C SER A 354 -4.66 -16.92 14.21
N PRO A 355 -4.20 -15.73 14.65
CA PRO A 355 -3.63 -15.55 15.97
C PRO A 355 -4.71 -15.40 17.06
N PHE A 356 -5.54 -16.43 17.26
CA PHE A 356 -6.65 -16.38 18.24
C PHE A 356 -6.20 -16.05 19.67
N LYS A 357 -4.95 -16.38 20.03
CA LYS A 357 -4.31 -16.07 21.33
C LYS A 357 -3.42 -14.83 21.29
N GLY A 358 -3.46 -14.10 20.18
CA GLY A 358 -2.59 -12.97 19.89
C GLY A 358 -1.35 -13.34 19.07
N ALA A 359 -0.76 -12.31 18.47
CA ALA A 359 0.46 -12.37 17.69
C ALA A 359 1.63 -11.84 18.53
N TRP A 360 2.78 -12.51 18.47
CA TRP A 360 3.96 -12.06 19.20
C TRP A 360 4.95 -11.37 18.26
N LEU A 361 5.15 -10.07 18.49
CA LEU A 361 6.23 -9.30 17.90
C LEU A 361 7.17 -8.88 19.03
N PRO A 362 8.47 -9.23 19.03
CA PRO A 362 9.37 -8.91 20.13
C PRO A 362 9.32 -7.42 20.49
N THR A 363 9.16 -7.07 21.76
CA THR A 363 9.08 -5.66 22.20
C THR A 363 10.32 -4.87 21.77
N ALA A 364 11.51 -5.49 21.79
CA ALA A 364 12.73 -4.85 21.29
C ALA A 364 12.64 -4.44 19.81
N LEU A 365 11.92 -5.21 18.98
CA LEU A 365 11.68 -4.87 17.58
C LEU A 365 10.65 -3.75 17.45
N GLN A 366 9.58 -3.78 18.26
CA GLN A 366 8.59 -2.68 18.32
C GLN A 366 9.25 -1.35 18.71
N GLU A 367 10.13 -1.36 19.72
CA GLU A 367 10.92 -0.19 20.14
C GLU A 367 11.93 0.24 19.07
N ALA A 368 12.56 -0.72 18.37
CA ALA A 368 13.44 -0.40 17.25
C ALA A 368 12.68 0.31 16.11
N ILE A 369 11.47 -0.16 15.77
CA ILE A 369 10.60 0.51 14.79
C ILE A 369 10.29 1.94 15.24
N GLY A 370 9.92 2.13 16.51
CA GLY A 370 9.70 3.46 17.09
C GLY A 370 10.94 4.34 17.10
N PHE A 371 12.14 3.78 17.30
CA PHE A 371 13.39 4.55 17.20
C PHE A 371 13.68 4.98 15.76
N PHE A 372 13.43 4.11 14.77
CA PHE A 372 13.72 4.40 13.37
C PHE A 372 12.63 5.25 12.68
N SER A 373 11.45 5.42 13.28
CA SER A 373 10.36 6.20 12.68
C SER A 373 10.70 7.67 12.46
N ASP A 374 11.66 8.23 13.22
CA ASP A 374 12.13 9.60 13.04
C ASP A 374 13.03 9.77 11.79
N PHE A 375 13.49 8.66 11.20
CA PHE A 375 14.51 8.65 10.14
C PHE A 375 14.13 7.80 8.92
N SER A 376 13.10 6.96 9.00
CA SER A 376 12.62 6.11 7.90
C SER A 376 11.10 6.17 7.80
N VAL A 377 10.61 6.47 6.60
CA VAL A 377 9.18 6.51 6.29
C VAL A 377 8.57 5.11 6.42
N GLU A 378 9.30 4.07 6.03
CA GLU A 378 8.88 2.68 6.16
C GLU A 378 8.71 2.30 7.63
N ALA A 379 9.68 2.67 8.49
CA ALA A 379 9.58 2.46 9.93
C ALA A 379 8.46 3.29 10.56
N TYR A 380 8.25 4.52 10.10
CA TYR A 380 7.14 5.37 10.55
C TYR A 380 5.77 4.76 10.22
N ASN A 381 5.57 4.33 8.98
CA ASN A 381 4.32 3.71 8.55
C ASN A 381 4.06 2.37 9.25
N LEU A 382 5.10 1.55 9.42
CA LEU A 382 4.99 0.34 10.23
C LEU A 382 4.67 0.67 11.69
N GLY A 383 5.23 1.75 12.23
CA GLY A 383 4.89 2.28 13.55
C GLY A 383 3.42 2.69 13.67
N LEU A 384 2.85 3.34 12.64
CA LEU A 384 1.41 3.64 12.58
C LEU A 384 0.57 2.37 12.52
N ALA A 385 0.98 1.39 11.71
CA ALA A 385 0.32 0.09 11.65
C ALA A 385 0.30 -0.61 13.01
N LEU A 386 1.39 -0.59 13.78
CA LEU A 386 1.44 -1.16 15.13
C LEU A 386 0.60 -0.38 16.15
N GLN A 387 0.31 0.90 15.90
CA GLN A 387 -0.59 1.73 16.68
C GLN A 387 -2.07 1.57 16.29
N SER A 388 -2.38 0.78 15.27
CA SER A 388 -3.74 0.56 14.82
C SER A 388 -4.60 -0.24 15.83
N PRO A 389 -5.93 -0.11 15.78
CA PRO A 389 -6.83 -0.91 16.62
C PRO A 389 -6.65 -2.43 16.46
N ALA A 390 -6.53 -2.95 15.23
CA ALA A 390 -6.30 -4.37 14.99
C ALA A 390 -5.00 -4.86 15.63
N ALA A 391 -3.91 -4.08 15.49
CA ALA A 391 -2.63 -4.41 16.12
C ALA A 391 -2.76 -4.45 17.65
N GLY A 392 -3.48 -3.49 18.26
CA GLY A 392 -3.74 -3.49 19.71
C GLY A 392 -4.59 -4.66 20.19
N GLN A 393 -5.47 -5.18 19.34
CA GLN A 393 -6.31 -6.35 19.61
C GLN A 393 -5.57 -7.68 19.45
N MET A 394 -4.46 -7.72 18.71
CA MET A 394 -3.70 -8.95 18.47
C MET A 394 -2.37 -9.02 19.23
N LEU A 395 -1.61 -7.92 19.34
CA LEU A 395 -0.21 -7.97 19.78
C LEU A 395 -0.06 -8.33 21.26
N ILE A 396 0.71 -9.39 21.52
CA ILE A 396 1.16 -9.78 22.85
C ILE A 396 2.32 -8.85 23.25
N HIS A 397 2.11 -8.06 24.30
CA HIS A 397 3.04 -7.04 24.80
C HIS A 397 3.34 -5.90 23.80
N SER A 398 2.34 -5.05 23.56
CA SER A 398 2.51 -3.81 22.83
C SER A 398 2.89 -2.64 23.75
N PRO A 399 3.89 -1.81 23.40
CA PRO A 399 4.16 -0.54 24.09
C PRO A 399 3.15 0.55 23.70
N PHE A 400 2.41 0.36 22.60
CA PHE A 400 1.47 1.34 22.05
C PHE A 400 0.05 1.19 22.61
N HIS A 401 -0.30 -0.02 23.07
CA HIS A 401 -1.65 -0.37 23.50
C HIS A 401 -1.66 -0.91 24.93
N SER A 402 -2.72 -0.60 25.68
CA SER A 402 -2.96 -1.25 26.97
C SER A 402 -3.17 -2.74 26.79
N ALA A 403 -2.59 -3.56 27.67
CA ALA A 403 -2.82 -5.01 27.70
C ALA A 403 -4.31 -5.39 27.78
N SER A 404 -5.15 -4.50 28.32
CA SER A 404 -6.60 -4.71 28.41
C SER A 404 -7.30 -4.78 27.05
N VAL A 405 -6.75 -4.17 25.98
CA VAL A 405 -7.37 -4.18 24.64
C VAL A 405 -7.39 -5.61 24.10
N ARG A 406 -6.20 -6.22 23.94
CA ARG A 406 -6.05 -7.63 23.55
C ARG A 406 -6.80 -8.57 24.50
N GLN A 407 -6.67 -8.35 25.82
CA GLN A 407 -7.31 -9.23 26.80
C GLN A 407 -8.84 -9.18 26.71
N SER A 408 -9.44 -8.05 26.35
CA SER A 408 -10.89 -7.96 26.15
C SER A 408 -11.35 -8.82 24.97
N LEU A 409 -10.62 -8.78 23.85
CA LEU A 409 -10.92 -9.63 22.69
C LEU A 409 -10.68 -11.12 22.98
N GLU A 410 -9.60 -11.46 23.71
CA GLU A 410 -9.32 -12.84 24.12
C GLU A 410 -10.44 -13.39 25.02
N ASN A 411 -10.84 -12.64 26.06
CA ASN A 411 -11.94 -13.03 26.93
C ASN A 411 -13.26 -13.16 26.16
N LEU A 412 -13.55 -12.23 25.25
CA LEU A 412 -14.75 -12.28 24.42
C LEU A 412 -14.79 -13.56 23.57
N GLN A 413 -13.66 -13.91 22.95
CA GLN A 413 -13.54 -15.14 22.16
C GLN A 413 -13.69 -16.38 23.02
N ASP A 414 -13.10 -16.42 24.23
CA ASP A 414 -13.23 -17.54 25.16
C ASP A 414 -14.69 -17.70 25.64
N ASP A 415 -15.36 -16.59 25.96
CA ASP A 415 -16.75 -16.56 26.38
C ASP A 415 -17.71 -16.98 25.26
N TRP A 416 -17.47 -16.51 24.03
CA TRP A 416 -18.32 -16.83 22.88
C TRP A 416 -18.04 -18.20 22.28
N GLY A 417 -16.82 -18.72 22.39
CA GLY A 417 -16.41 -19.96 21.73
C GLY A 417 -16.26 -19.84 20.20
N LEU A 418 -16.27 -20.97 19.51
CA LEU A 418 -16.27 -21.04 18.04
C LEU A 418 -17.70 -21.01 17.49
N PRO A 419 -17.92 -20.54 16.24
CA PRO A 419 -19.20 -20.67 15.55
C PRO A 419 -19.67 -22.13 15.57
N SER A 420 -20.97 -22.34 15.77
CA SER A 420 -21.50 -23.66 16.12
C SER A 420 -22.86 -23.99 15.51
N THR A 421 -23.59 -23.01 14.97
CA THR A 421 -24.97 -23.19 14.52
C THR A 421 -25.14 -22.71 13.08
N PRO A 422 -25.04 -23.59 12.07
CA PRO A 422 -25.42 -23.21 10.71
C PRO A 422 -26.93 -22.94 10.67
N MET A 423 -27.31 -21.68 10.65
CA MET A 423 -28.71 -21.26 10.52
C MET A 423 -28.96 -20.78 9.10
N CYS A 424 -29.83 -21.49 8.38
CA CYS A 424 -30.40 -21.03 7.11
C CYS A 424 -31.91 -20.85 7.24
N ILE A 425 -32.42 -19.77 6.68
CA ILE A 425 -33.84 -19.66 6.37
C ILE A 425 -34.02 -20.35 5.02
N ALA A 426 -34.80 -21.42 5.00
CA ALA A 426 -35.20 -22.14 3.78
C ALA A 426 -36.32 -21.42 3.04
#